data_AF-A0A0M2DKL7-F1
#
_entry.id   AF-A0A0M2DKL7-F1
#
_cell.length_a   1.000
_cell.length_b   1.000
_cell.length_c   1.000
_cell.angle_alpha   90.00
_cell.angle_beta   90.00
_cell.angle_gamma   90.00
#
_symmetry.space_group_name_H-M   'P 1'
#
loop_
_entity.id
_entity.type
_entity.pdbx_description
1 polymer ?
#
loop_
_entity_poly.entity_id
_entity_poly.type
_entity_poly.pdbx_seq_one_letter_code
_entity_poly.pdbx_strand_id
1 'polypeptide(L)' 'MAADRYLEPHQARERASTLFEDLLGDSIERAFGEGVQTLPELVAYINRSGPAGENGEPWTEDSFQALMARLGY' A
#
# COMPACT_ATOMS: atom_id res chain seq x y z
N MET A 1 5.71 -30.66 24.24
CA MET A 1 6.38 -30.37 22.96
C MET A 1 5.51 -29.39 22.21
N ALA A 2 5.91 -28.12 22.11
CA ALA A 2 5.16 -27.12 21.36
C ALA A 2 5.46 -27.33 19.87
N ALA A 3 4.42 -27.56 19.08
CA ALA A 3 4.55 -27.65 17.63
C ALA A 3 4.93 -26.26 17.12
N ASP A 4 6.15 -26.15 16.58
CA ASP A 4 6.59 -24.98 15.84
C ASP A 4 5.65 -24.85 14.63
N ARG A 5 4.72 -23.90 14.72
CA ARG A 5 3.81 -23.63 13.62
C ARG A 5 4.63 -22.87 12.60
N TYR A 6 4.58 -23.32 11.34
CA TYR A 6 5.06 -22.61 10.15
C TYR A 6 4.36 -21.24 10.02
N LEU A 7 4.73 -20.32 10.90
CA LEU A 7 4.39 -18.91 10.93
C LEU A 7 5.70 -18.15 10.82
N GLU A 8 6.57 -18.56 9.89
CA GLU A 8 7.55 -17.62 9.37
C GLU A 8 6.78 -16.78 8.34
N PRO A 9 6.33 -15.57 8.68
CA PRO A 9 5.81 -14.68 7.66
C PRO A 9 6.93 -14.48 6.65
N HIS A 10 6.76 -15.03 5.45
CA HIS A 10 7.56 -14.64 4.28
C HIS A 10 7.13 -13.25 3.77
N GLN A 11 6.72 -12.37 4.68
CA GLN A 11 6.63 -10.95 4.43
C GLN A 11 7.99 -10.38 4.74
N ALA A 12 8.60 -9.72 3.77
CA ALA A 12 9.93 -9.12 3.90
C ALA A 12 9.90 -7.80 4.71
N ARG A 13 8.93 -7.72 5.63
CA ARG A 13 8.70 -6.60 6.54
C ARG A 13 9.85 -6.49 7.54
N GLU A 14 10.77 -5.57 7.28
CA GLU A 14 11.89 -5.26 8.18
C GLU A 14 11.49 -4.42 9.40
N ARG A 15 10.34 -3.73 9.37
CA ARG A 15 9.86 -2.86 10.44
C ARG A 15 8.33 -2.79 10.54
N ALA A 16 7.84 -2.30 11.68
CA ALA A 16 6.44 -1.92 11.80
C ALA A 16 6.03 -0.90 10.72
N SER A 17 4.80 -1.00 10.28
CA SER A 17 4.18 -0.08 9.32
C SER A 17 3.99 1.25 10.02
N THR A 18 4.11 2.33 9.25
CA THR A 18 3.69 3.65 9.72
C THR A 18 2.18 3.79 9.57
N LEU A 19 1.57 4.74 10.30
CA LEU A 19 0.15 5.07 10.12
C LEU A 19 -0.17 5.45 8.66
N PHE A 20 0.76 6.12 7.98
CA PHE A 20 0.61 6.47 6.57
C PHE A 20 0.52 5.22 5.68
N GLU A 21 1.39 4.24 5.90
CA GLU A 21 1.39 2.97 5.15
C GLU A 21 0.13 2.15 5.41
N ASP A 22 -0.36 2.14 6.66
CA ASP A 22 -1.62 1.46 6.99
C ASP A 22 -2.81 2.11 6.26
N LEU A 23 -2.90 3.45 6.28
CA LEU A 23 -3.96 4.19 5.57
C LEU A 23 -3.87 4.06 4.05
N LEU A 24 -2.65 3.98 3.51
CA LEU A 24 -2.42 3.75 2.10
C LEU A 24 -2.85 2.33 1.71
N GLY A 25 -2.50 1.33 2.51
CA GLY A 25 -2.94 -0.06 2.37
C GLY A 25 -4.46 -0.19 2.37
N ASP A 26 -5.13 0.38 3.38
CA ASP A 26 -6.60 0.39 3.48
C ASP A 26 -7.27 1.01 2.24
N SER A 27 -6.66 2.06 1.69
CA SER A 27 -7.17 2.74 0.48
C SER A 27 -6.99 1.89 -0.77
N ILE A 28 -5.86 1.19 -0.90
CA ILE A 28 -5.58 0.26 -2.00
C ILE A 28 -6.55 -0.93 -1.93
N GLU A 29 -6.75 -1.53 -0.76
CA GLU A 29 -7.68 -2.64 -0.55
C GLU A 29 -9.12 -2.24 -0.91
N ARG A 30 -9.57 -1.06 -0.47
CA ARG A 30 -10.91 -0.55 -0.80
C ARG A 30 -11.07 -0.31 -2.30
N ALA A 31 -10.06 0.27 -2.97
CA ALA A 31 -10.08 0.49 -4.42
C ALA A 31 -10.32 -0.83 -5.18
N PHE A 32 -9.55 -1.87 -4.84
CA PHE A 32 -9.74 -3.19 -5.45
C PHE A 32 -11.09 -3.82 -5.10
N GLY A 33 -11.59 -3.62 -3.88
CA GLY A 33 -12.94 -4.02 -3.47
C GLY A 33 -14.06 -3.36 -4.29
N GLU A 34 -13.83 -2.17 -4.82
CA GLU A 34 -14.75 -1.44 -5.71
C GLU A 34 -14.55 -1.75 -7.20
N GLY A 35 -13.65 -2.68 -7.54
CA GLY A 35 -13.42 -3.13 -8.91
C GLY A 35 -12.43 -2.30 -9.72
N VAL A 36 -11.61 -1.46 -9.07
CA VAL A 36 -10.43 -0.85 -9.71
C VAL A 36 -9.48 -1.96 -10.18
N GLN A 37 -8.99 -1.90 -11.42
CA GLN A 37 -8.11 -2.95 -11.96
C GLN A 37 -6.81 -2.42 -12.58
N THR A 38 -6.74 -1.11 -12.82
CA THR A 38 -5.58 -0.50 -13.49
C THR A 38 -4.88 0.52 -12.59
N LEU A 39 -3.60 0.76 -12.85
CA LEU A 39 -2.82 1.76 -12.11
C LEU A 39 -3.41 3.19 -12.23
N PRO A 40 -3.84 3.67 -13.41
CA PRO A 40 -4.48 4.98 -13.52
C PRO A 40 -5.77 5.09 -12.68
N GLU A 41 -6.60 4.05 -12.68
CA GLU A 41 -7.82 4.01 -11.87
C GLU A 41 -7.50 4.00 -10.37
N LEU A 42 -6.46 3.28 -9.95
CA LEU A 42 -6.00 3.24 -8.56
C LEU A 42 -5.50 4.61 -8.10
N VAL A 43 -4.63 5.25 -8.90
CA VAL A 43 -4.14 6.60 -8.60
C VAL A 43 -5.30 7.60 -8.55
N ALA A 44 -6.24 7.52 -9.49
CA ALA A 44 -7.44 8.35 -9.46
C ALA A 44 -8.33 8.05 -8.25
N TYR A 45 -8.40 6.81 -7.77
CA TYR A 45 -9.13 6.44 -6.56
C TYR A 45 -8.47 7.05 -5.32
N ILE A 46 -7.17 6.81 -5.12
CA ILE A 46 -6.43 7.27 -3.94
C ILE A 46 -6.44 8.80 -3.87
N ASN A 47 -6.32 9.51 -4.99
CA ASN A 47 -6.43 10.98 -5.01
C ASN A 47 -7.80 11.51 -4.57
N ARG A 48 -8.88 10.74 -4.69
CA ARG A 48 -10.22 11.15 -4.26
C ARG A 48 -10.50 10.83 -2.79
N SER A 49 -10.01 9.69 -2.31
CA SER A 49 -10.47 9.10 -1.04
C SER A 49 -9.38 8.56 -0.13
N GLY A 50 -8.12 8.55 -0.56
CA GLY A 50 -6.98 8.05 0.19
C GLY A 50 -6.07 9.17 0.73
N PRO A 51 -4.95 8.80 1.38
CA PRO A 51 -3.95 9.76 1.83
C PRO A 51 -3.24 10.42 0.64
N ALA A 52 -2.87 11.70 0.80
CA ALA A 52 -1.96 12.38 -0.14
C ALA A 52 -0.58 11.71 -0.14
N GLY A 53 0.25 11.98 -1.15
CA GLY A 53 1.63 11.49 -1.19
C GLY A 53 2.47 11.93 0.01
N GLU A 54 3.65 11.33 0.21
CA GLU A 54 4.53 11.59 1.37
C GLU A 54 4.83 13.10 1.60
N ASN A 55 4.72 13.93 0.56
CA ASN A 55 4.93 15.39 0.61
C ASN A 55 3.63 16.23 0.59
N GLY A 56 2.46 15.61 0.71
CA GLY A 56 1.15 16.27 0.58
C GLY A 56 0.71 16.54 -0.86
N GLU A 57 1.52 16.17 -1.85
CA GLU A 57 1.21 16.31 -3.28
C GLU A 57 0.22 15.22 -3.75
N PRO A 58 -0.60 15.51 -4.78
CA PRO A 58 -1.40 14.49 -5.45
C PRO A 58 -0.53 13.37 -6.03
N TRP A 59 -1.08 12.16 -6.04
CA TRP A 59 -0.45 11.01 -6.66
C TRP A 59 -0.38 11.15 -8.18
N THR A 60 0.78 10.83 -8.73
CA THR A 60 0.95 10.44 -10.13
C THR A 60 1.26 8.94 -10.18
N GLU A 61 1.14 8.33 -11.36
CA GLU A 61 1.53 6.93 -11.55
C GLU A 61 3.00 6.71 -11.17
N ASP A 62 3.88 7.63 -11.60
CA ASP A 62 5.32 7.59 -11.30
C ASP A 62 5.61 7.68 -9.80
N SER A 63 4.96 8.62 -9.09
CA SER A 63 5.23 8.80 -7.64
C SER A 63 4.69 7.63 -6.83
N PHE A 64 3.54 7.06 -7.24
CA PHE A 64 2.99 5.86 -6.62
C PHE A 64 3.92 4.66 -6.83
N GLN A 65 4.35 4.40 -8.07
CA GLN A 65 5.27 3.31 -8.38
C GLN A 65 6.61 3.46 -7.64
N ALA A 66 7.17 4.67 -7.57
CA ALA A 66 8.39 4.94 -6.83
C ALA A 66 8.25 4.59 -5.34
N LEU A 67 7.12 4.94 -4.71
CA LEU A 67 6.86 4.54 -3.34
C LEU A 67 6.71 3.02 -3.21
N MET A 68 5.92 2.37 -4.07
CA MET A 68 5.73 0.91 -4.00
C MET A 68 7.06 0.16 -4.16
N ALA A 69 7.95 0.61 -5.05
CA ALA A 69 9.29 0.06 -5.19
C ALA A 69 10.14 0.24 -3.92
N ARG A 70 9.97 1.36 -3.20
CA ARG A 70 10.64 1.62 -1.92
C ARG A 70 10.07 0.79 -0.77
N LEU A 71 8.78 0.45 -0.81
CA LEU A 71 8.09 -0.31 0.25
C LEU A 71 8.13 -1.83 0.05
N GLY A 72 8.43 -2.31 -1.16
CA GLY A 72 8.49 -3.74 -1.50
C GLY A 72 9.74 -4.48 -0.99
N TYR A 73 10.38 -3.97 0.07
CA TYR A 73 11.49 -4.66 0.74
C TYR A 73 11.01 -5.86 1.53
#